data_AF-A0A353QUL0-F1
#
_entry.id   AF-A0A353QUL0-F1
#
_cell.length_a   1.000
_cell.length_b   1.000
_cell.length_c   1.000
_cell.angle_alpha   90.00
_cell.angle_beta   90.00
_cell.angle_gamma   90.00
#
_symmetry.space_group_name_H-M   'P 1'
#
loop_
_entity.id
_entity.type
_entity.pdbx_description
1 polymer ?
#
loop_
_entity_poly.entity_id
_entity_poly.type
_entity_poly.pdbx_seq_one_letter_code
_entity_poly.pdbx_strand_id
1 'polypeptide(L)' 'MSYKDNKKVAVAMSGGVDSTTVALLLMKEGCEVSGITGIMHDGMKEAAKNASEACKAIGI' A
#
# COMPACT_ATOMS: atom_id res chain seq x y z
N MET A 1 0.02 -19.92 13.82
CA MET A 1 0.39 -18.49 13.88
C MET A 1 1.79 -18.35 13.30
N SER A 2 1.91 -17.76 12.11
CA SER A 2 3.18 -17.30 11.55
C SER A 2 3.66 -16.07 12.34
N TYR A 3 4.97 -15.83 12.42
CA TYR A 3 5.51 -14.62 13.06
C TYR A 3 5.08 -13.31 12.36
N LYS A 4 4.50 -13.41 11.16
CA LYS A 4 3.95 -12.29 10.38
C LYS A 4 2.50 -11.94 10.74
N ASP A 5 1.77 -12.84 11.39
CA ASP A 5 0.38 -12.60 11.77
C ASP A 5 0.29 -11.38 12.71
N ASN A 6 -0.55 -10.41 12.36
CA ASN A 6 -0.78 -9.16 13.09
C ASN A 6 0.42 -8.19 13.15
N LYS A 7 1.45 -8.36 12.31
CA LYS A 7 2.45 -7.31 12.15
C LYS A 7 1.85 -6.14 11.39
N LYS A 8 1.95 -4.94 11.97
CA LYS A 8 1.60 -3.68 11.31
C LYS A 8 2.71 -3.29 10.34
N VAL A 9 2.38 -3.14 9.06
CA VAL A 9 3.32 -2.81 8.00
C VAL A 9 2.81 -1.60 7.22
N ALA A 10 3.65 -0.57 7.12
CA ALA A 10 3.40 0.57 6.25
C ALA A 10 4.09 0.34 4.90
N VAL A 11 3.34 0.45 3.80
CA VAL A 11 3.87 0.35 2.44
C VAL A 11 3.82 1.73 1.79
N ALA A 12 4.94 2.17 1.23
CA ALA A 12 4.99 3.36 0.40
C ALA A 12 4.26 3.07 -0.93
N MET A 13 3.07 3.66 -1.10
CA MET A 13 2.22 3.48 -2.26
C MET A 13 2.53 4.57 -3.30
N SER A 14 3.04 4.18 -4.45
CA SER A 14 3.31 5.10 -5.57
C SER A 14 2.12 5.29 -6.51
N GLY A 15 1.09 4.44 -6.37
CA GLY A 15 0.00 4.32 -7.33
C GLY A 15 0.30 3.38 -8.50
N GLY A 16 1.49 2.75 -8.50
CA GLY A 16 1.88 1.75 -9.50
C GLY A 16 1.53 0.31 -9.12
N VAL A 17 1.73 -0.60 -10.07
CA VAL A 17 1.47 -2.04 -9.90
C VAL A 17 2.39 -2.71 -8.87
N ASP A 18 3.65 -2.27 -8.79
CA ASP A 18 4.64 -2.90 -7.91
C ASP A 18 4.28 -2.73 -6.43
N SER A 19 4.03 -1.49 -5.99
CA SER A 19 3.65 -1.21 -4.59
C SER A 19 2.32 -1.89 -4.22
N THR A 20 1.38 -1.94 -5.17
CA THR A 20 0.08 -2.61 -4.99
C THR A 20 0.23 -4.12 -4.83
N THR A 21 1.12 -4.73 -5.63
CA THR A 21 1.42 -6.16 -5.56
C THR A 21 2.08 -6.50 -4.23
N VAL A 22 3.04 -5.69 -3.78
CA VAL A 22 3.71 -5.87 -2.47
C VAL A 22 2.69 -5.78 -1.32
N ALA A 23 1.82 -4.77 -1.31
CA ALA A 23 0.79 -4.63 -0.30
C ALA A 23 -0.13 -5.85 -0.25
N LEU A 24 -0.60 -6.32 -1.41
CA LEU A 24 -1.47 -7.49 -1.50
C LEU A 24 -0.80 -8.78 -1.02
N LEU A 25 0.49 -8.97 -1.32
CA LEU A 25 1.25 -10.13 -0.85
C LEU A 25 1.41 -10.10 0.67
N LEU A 26 1.72 -8.95 1.27
CA LEU A 26 1.82 -8.80 2.73
C LEU A 26 0.49 -9.08 3.43
N MET A 27 -0.63 -8.63 2.87
CA MET A 27 -1.98 -8.96 3.37
C MET A 27 -2.23 -10.48 3.33
N LYS A 28 -1.87 -11.14 2.21
CA LYS A 28 -1.99 -12.60 2.07
C LYS A 28 -1.10 -13.38 3.04
N GLU A 29 -0.01 -12.77 3.50
CA GLU A 29 0.86 -13.32 4.55
C GLU A 29 0.37 -13.05 5.99
N GLY A 30 -0.77 -12.38 6.17
CA GLY A 30 -1.40 -12.14 7.47
C GLY A 30 -0.99 -10.82 8.16
N CYS A 31 -0.35 -9.90 7.43
CA CYS A 31 0.03 -8.59 7.97
C CYS A 31 -1.14 -7.60 7.98
N GLU A 32 -1.17 -6.71 8.96
CA GLU A 32 -2.04 -5.52 8.97
C GLU A 32 -1.34 -4.42 8.17
N VAL A 33 -1.78 -4.20 6.93
CA VAL A 33 -1.10 -3.29 5.99
C VAL A 33 -1.78 -1.92 5.96
N SER A 34 -0.98 -0.85 5.97
CA SER A 34 -1.44 0.52 5.71
C SER A 34 -0.65 1.14 4.55
N GLY A 35 -1.35 1.71 3.58
CA GLY A 35 -0.73 2.43 2.47
C GLY A 35 -0.39 3.88 2.85
N ILE A 36 0.83 4.33 2.56
CA ILE A 36 1.28 5.72 2.75
C ILE A 36 1.76 6.28 1.42
N THR A 37 1.28 7.45 1.02
CA THR A 37 1.79 8.17 -0.15
C THR A 37 2.47 9.46 0.27
N GLY A 38 3.71 9.66 -0.14
CA GLY A 38 4.44 10.91 0.07
C GLY A 38 4.27 11.87 -1.11
N ILE A 39 3.82 13.10 -0.85
CA ILE A 39 3.82 14.18 -1.84
C ILE A 39 5.17 14.88 -1.77
N MET A 40 6.12 14.47 -2.62
CA MET A 40 7.50 14.97 -2.59
C MET A 40 7.75 16.16 -3.53
N HIS A 41 6.84 16.39 -4.49
CA HIS A 41 6.85 17.56 -5.37
C HIS A 41 5.43 17.86 -5.87
N ASP A 42 5.21 19.06 -6.40
CA ASP A 42 3.88 19.59 -6.73
C ASP A 42 3.11 18.78 -7.79
N GLY A 43 3.81 17.96 -8.58
CA GLY A 43 3.26 17.13 -9.65
C GLY A 43 2.68 15.78 -9.21
N MET A 44 2.74 15.43 -7.92
CA MET A 44 2.38 14.09 -7.44
C MET A 44 0.89 13.87 -7.12
N LYS A 45 0.02 14.84 -7.45
CA LYS A 45 -1.41 14.74 -7.12
C LYS A 45 -2.10 13.55 -7.80
N GLU A 46 -1.80 13.31 -9.08
CA GLU A 46 -2.37 12.16 -9.81
C GLU A 46 -1.82 10.83 -9.27
N ALA A 47 -0.53 10.75 -8.96
CA ALA A 47 0.06 9.56 -8.33
C ALA A 47 -0.60 9.24 -6.98
N ALA A 48 -0.90 10.27 -6.17
CA ALA A 48 -1.60 10.09 -4.90
C ALA A 48 -3.06 9.65 -5.06
N LYS A 49 -3.75 10.15 -6.09
CA LYS A 49 -5.08 9.69 -6.45
C LYS A 49 -5.06 8.21 -6.86
N ASN A 50 -4.13 7.83 -7.73
CA ASN A 50 -3.94 6.45 -8.17
C ASN A 50 -3.59 5.53 -7.00
N ALA A 51 -2.72 5.98 -6.07
CA ALA A 51 -2.40 5.24 -4.85
C ALA A 51 -3.64 5.01 -3.98
N SER A 52 -4.50 6.02 -3.81
CA SER A 52 -5.75 5.88 -3.07
C SER A 52 -6.72 4.89 -3.75
N GLU A 53 -6.86 4.95 -5.08
CA GLU A 53 -7.69 4.02 -5.85
C GLU A 53 -7.16 2.58 -5.77
N ALA A 54 -5.84 2.38 -5.83
CA ALA A 54 -5.20 1.08 -5.67
C ALA A 54 -5.42 0.49 -4.28
N CYS A 55 -5.25 1.28 -3.21
CA CYS A 55 -5.53 0.87 -1.83
C CYS A 55 -7.00 0.41 -1.67
N LYS A 56 -7.94 1.21 -2.18
CA LYS A 56 -9.38 0.85 -2.17
C LYS A 56 -9.67 -0.46 -2.89
N ALA A 57 -9.01 -0.72 -4.02
CA ALA A 57 -9.20 -1.94 -4.79
C ALA A 57 -8.74 -3.20 -4.05
N ILE A 58 -7.74 -3.09 -3.17
CA ILE A 58 -7.22 -4.22 -2.38
C ILE A 58 -7.73 -4.25 -0.93
N GLY A 59 -8.49 -3.24 -0.50
CA GLY A 59 -9.15 -3.20 0.80
C GLY A 59 -8.30 -2.65 1.95
N ILE A 60 -7.40 -1.70 1.67
CA ILE A 60 -6.61 -0.95 2.68
C ILE A 60 -6.73 0.57 2.50
#